data_AF-A0A0R2ATW6-F1
#
_entry.id   AF-A0A0R2ATW6-F1
#
_cell.length_a   1.000
_cell.length_b   1.000
_cell.length_c   1.000
_cell.angle_alpha   90.00
_cell.angle_beta   90.00
_cell.angle_gamma   90.00
#
_symmetry.space_group_name_H-M   'P 1'
#
loop_
_entity.id
_entity.type
_entity.pdbx_description
1 polymer ?
#
loop_
_entity_poly.entity_id
_entity_poly.type
_entity_poly.pdbx_seq_one_letter_code
_entity_poly.pdbx_strand_id
1 'polypeptide(L)'
;MEFENFKFSLTEYELDENVPAIDIDFPNWNGGGYRDELEIPGDSLSIVFLEWTEYDGGEICSIQVVDPEAFLKAPELDDIEVNGYNVKELIRVAYRRLNIERLV
;
A
#
# COMPACT_ATOMS: atom_id res chain seq x y z
N MET A 1 -6.99 3.19 -16.25
CA MET A 1 -6.37 4.02 -15.19
C MET A 1 -4.87 3.89 -15.36
N GLU A 2 -4.14 4.99 -15.54
CA GLU A 2 -2.70 4.94 -15.87
C GLU A 2 -1.85 5.05 -14.60
N PHE A 3 -1.21 3.94 -14.21
CA PHE A 3 -0.29 3.88 -13.07
C PHE A 3 1.16 4.19 -13.47
N GLU A 4 1.40 4.82 -14.62
CA GLU A 4 2.75 4.97 -15.22
C GLU A 4 3.75 5.68 -14.29
N ASN A 5 3.27 6.63 -13.48
CA ASN A 5 4.11 7.43 -12.58
C ASN A 5 4.19 6.90 -11.14
N PHE A 6 3.59 5.74 -10.87
CA PHE A 6 3.70 5.07 -9.56
C PHE A 6 5.00 4.27 -9.50
N LYS A 7 5.68 4.32 -8.35
CA LYS A 7 6.78 3.41 -8.05
C LYS A 7 6.30 2.35 -7.08
N PHE A 8 6.81 1.14 -7.28
CA PHE A 8 6.47 -0.02 -6.49
C PHE A 8 7.78 -0.65 -6.03
N SER A 9 7.86 -1.01 -4.75
CA SER A 9 9.03 -1.67 -4.18
C SER A 9 8.60 -2.81 -3.28
N LEU A 10 9.34 -3.92 -3.36
CA LEU A 10 9.26 -4.99 -2.37
C LEU A 10 10.01 -4.58 -1.12
N THR A 11 9.39 -4.80 0.04
CA THR A 11 9.97 -4.55 1.35
C THR A 11 9.46 -5.58 2.35
N GLU A 12 9.81 -5.39 3.61
CA GLU A 12 9.43 -6.24 4.73
C GLU A 12 8.78 -5.38 5.81
N TYR A 13 7.93 -5.98 6.63
CA TYR A 13 7.35 -5.27 7.75
C TYR A 13 8.40 -4.98 8.82
N GLU A 14 8.49 -3.73 9.26
CA GLU A 14 9.53 -3.27 10.20
C GLU A 14 9.54 -4.00 11.55
N LEU A 15 8.41 -4.56 11.98
CA LEU A 15 8.31 -5.33 13.23
C LEU A 15 8.48 -6.84 13.02
N ASP A 16 8.39 -7.35 11.79
CA ASP A 16 8.62 -8.75 11.45
C ASP A 16 9.09 -8.89 9.99
N GLU A 17 10.39 -9.13 9.81
CA GLU A 17 11.04 -9.30 8.51
C GLU A 17 10.47 -10.48 7.69
N ASN A 18 9.76 -11.43 8.32
CA ASN A 18 9.15 -12.55 7.63
C ASN A 18 7.80 -12.20 6.99
N VAL A 19 7.23 -11.05 7.33
CA VAL A 19 5.96 -10.58 6.76
C VAL A 19 6.27 -9.67 5.58
N PRO A 20 5.91 -10.08 4.35
CA PRO A 20 6.17 -9.28 3.17
C PRO A 20 5.34 -8.01 3.18
N ALA A 21 5.91 -6.94 2.64
CA ALA A 21 5.21 -5.68 2.43
C ALA A 21 5.51 -5.11 1.04
N ILE A 22 4.63 -4.23 0.58
CA ILE A 22 4.83 -3.48 -0.66
C ILE A 22 4.71 -2.00 -0.37
N ASP A 23 5.74 -1.25 -0.74
CA ASP A 23 5.68 0.21 -0.79
C ASP A 23 5.17 0.66 -2.16
N ILE A 24 4.26 1.63 -2.13
CA ILE A 24 3.62 2.22 -3.31
C ILE A 24 3.77 3.73 -3.20
N ASP A 25 4.70 4.30 -3.97
CA ASP A 25 4.88 5.75 -4.03
C ASP A 25 3.92 6.33 -5.06
N PHE A 26 3.14 7.32 -4.63
CA PHE A 26 2.30 8.11 -5.53
C PHE A 26 3.16 9.11 -6.33
N PRO A 27 2.64 9.65 -7.46
CA PRO A 27 3.40 10.57 -8.31
C PRO A 27 3.86 11.87 -7.61
N ASN A 28 3.19 12.26 -6.53
CA ASN A 28 3.52 13.43 -5.71
C ASN A 28 4.61 13.15 -4.65
N TRP A 29 5.18 11.95 -4.59
CA TRP A 29 6.25 11.61 -3.66
C TRP A 29 7.51 12.48 -3.83
N ASN A 30 7.84 13.23 -2.78
CA ASN A 30 9.00 14.13 -2.71
C ASN A 30 9.80 14.00 -1.39
N GLY A 31 9.57 12.92 -0.63
CA GLY A 31 10.14 12.67 0.70
C GLY A 31 9.07 12.83 1.78
N GLY A 32 8.64 11.71 2.37
CA GLY A 32 7.59 11.70 3.39
C GLY A 32 8.04 12.31 4.71
N GLY A 33 7.10 13.00 5.38
CA GLY A 33 7.33 13.73 6.61
C GLY A 33 6.61 13.15 7.84
N TYR A 34 5.55 12.38 7.62
CA TYR A 34 4.75 11.77 8.68
C TYR A 34 4.12 10.47 8.21
N ARG A 35 4.10 9.47 9.09
CA ARG A 35 3.56 8.14 8.83
C ARG A 35 2.57 7.76 9.92
N ASP A 36 1.44 7.19 9.51
CA ASP A 36 0.40 6.68 10.40
C ASP A 36 -0.30 5.45 9.79
N GLU A 37 -1.05 4.72 10.60
CA GLU A 37 -1.81 3.56 10.17
C GLU A 37 -3.22 3.97 9.70
N LEU A 38 -3.67 3.41 8.58
CA LEU A 38 -5.06 3.48 8.17
C LEU A 38 -5.85 2.43 8.95
N GLU A 39 -6.85 2.86 9.71
CA GLU A 39 -7.82 1.95 10.33
C GLU A 39 -8.62 1.22 9.24
N ILE A 40 -8.39 -0.09 9.09
CA ILE A 40 -9.11 -0.94 8.15
C ILE A 40 -10.21 -1.74 8.87
N PRO A 41 -11.36 -1.99 8.23
CA PRO A 41 -12.43 -2.78 8.82
C PRO A 41 -12.09 -4.28 8.84
N GLY A 42 -12.65 -4.99 9.82
CA GLY A 42 -12.57 -6.45 9.91
C GLY A 42 -11.37 -6.97 10.70
N ASP A 43 -11.09 -8.27 10.56
CA ASP A 43 -10.05 -8.99 11.31
C ASP A 43 -8.86 -9.38 10.39
N SER A 44 -8.69 -8.67 9.27
CA SER A 44 -7.56 -8.89 8.37
C SER A 44 -6.24 -8.70 9.12
N LEU A 45 -5.28 -9.59 8.87
CA LEU A 45 -3.92 -9.47 9.40
C LEU A 45 -3.06 -8.45 8.64
N SER A 46 -3.59 -7.91 7.54
CA SER A 46 -2.91 -6.88 6.76
C SER A 46 -2.96 -5.53 7.47
N ILE A 47 -1.94 -4.72 7.26
CA ILE A 47 -1.85 -3.35 7.78
C ILE A 47 -1.57 -2.43 6.60
N VAL A 48 -2.20 -1.25 6.58
CA VAL A 48 -1.90 -0.21 5.59
C VAL A 48 -1.33 0.99 6.33
N PHE A 49 -0.06 1.30 6.09
CA PHE A 49 0.51 2.57 6.50
C PHE A 49 0.34 3.59 5.40
N LEU A 50 0.04 4.82 5.82
CA LEU A 50 -0.05 6.00 4.99
C LEU A 50 1.14 6.90 5.32
N GLU A 51 1.71 7.53 4.30
CA GLU A 51 2.72 8.56 4.50
C GLU A 51 2.29 9.85 3.80
N TRP A 52 2.48 10.97 4.50
CA TRP A 52 2.12 12.29 4.02
C TRP A 52 3.37 13.09 3.66
N THR A 53 3.21 14.01 2.70
CA THR A 53 4.25 14.98 2.35
C THR A 53 4.63 15.88 3.53
N GLU A 54 3.69 16.11 4.46
CA GLU A 54 3.84 17.01 5.61
C GLU A 54 3.06 16.49 6.82
N TYR A 55 3.50 16.86 8.04
CA TYR A 55 2.92 16.41 9.31
C TYR A 55 1.50 16.95 9.59
N ASP A 56 1.12 18.09 9.00
CA ASP A 56 -0.20 18.70 9.21
C ASP A 56 -0.72 19.31 7.90
N GLY A 57 -1.59 18.58 7.19
CA GLY A 57 -2.29 19.09 6.00
C GLY A 57 -1.64 18.80 4.64
N GLY A 58 -0.65 17.89 4.58
CA GLY A 58 -0.07 17.41 3.33
C GLY A 58 -0.96 16.43 2.55
N GLU A 59 -0.53 16.06 1.36
CA GLU A 59 -1.17 14.97 0.59
C GLU A 59 -0.54 13.63 0.99
N ILE A 60 -1.32 12.54 0.92
CA ILE A 60 -0.75 11.20 1.01
C ILE A 60 0.16 11.00 -0.20
N CYS A 61 1.41 10.63 0.04
CA CYS A 61 2.45 10.49 -0.98
C CYS A 61 3.00 9.08 -1.11
N SER A 62 2.79 8.21 -0.13
CA SER A 62 3.01 6.76 -0.27
C SER A 62 2.01 5.97 0.58
N ILE A 63 1.87 4.68 0.25
CA ILE A 63 1.34 3.69 1.18
C ILE A 63 2.30 2.50 1.29
N GLN A 64 2.33 1.86 2.46
CA GLN A 64 2.89 0.53 2.63
C GLN A 64 1.77 -0.45 2.97
N VAL A 65 1.64 -1.52 2.20
CA VAL A 65 0.71 -2.62 2.50
C VAL A 65 1.49 -3.80 3.04
N VAL A 66 1.29 -4.11 4.32
CA VAL A 66 1.84 -5.27 5.03
C VAL A 66 0.93 -6.47 4.81
N ASP A 67 1.49 -7.65 4.53
CA ASP A 67 0.76 -8.85 4.11
C ASP A 67 -0.25 -8.55 2.97
N PRO A 68 0.25 -8.15 1.79
CA PRO A 68 -0.62 -7.83 0.65
C PRO A 68 -1.48 -9.02 0.19
N GLU A 69 -1.06 -10.26 0.49
CA GLU A 69 -1.84 -11.47 0.16
C GLU A 69 -3.07 -11.59 1.07
N ALA A 70 -2.93 -11.34 2.38
CA ALA A 70 -4.07 -11.25 3.28
C ALA A 70 -5.03 -10.12 2.87
N PHE A 71 -4.49 -8.95 2.51
CA PHE A 71 -5.30 -7.81 2.05
C PHE A 71 -6.16 -8.18 0.84
N LEU A 72 -5.56 -8.82 -0.17
CA LEU A 72 -6.26 -9.22 -1.40
C LEU A 72 -7.40 -10.22 -1.13
N LYS A 73 -7.22 -11.14 -0.17
CA LYS A 73 -8.18 -12.19 0.17
C LYS A 73 -9.34 -11.72 1.04
N ALA A 74 -9.20 -10.61 1.76
CA ALA A 74 -10.21 -10.08 2.68
C ALA A 74 -11.30 -9.29 1.92
N PRO A 75 -12.51 -9.83 1.67
CA PRO A 75 -13.55 -9.15 0.89
C PRO A 75 -14.02 -7.83 1.52
N GLU A 76 -13.96 -7.71 2.85
CA GLU A 76 -14.28 -6.49 3.59
C GLU A 76 -13.37 -5.29 3.23
N LEU A 77 -12.25 -5.55 2.57
CA LEU A 77 -11.30 -4.53 2.11
C LEU A 77 -11.45 -4.19 0.63
N ASP A 78 -12.47 -4.71 -0.06
CA ASP A 78 -12.66 -4.51 -1.51
C ASP A 78 -12.85 -3.03 -1.89
N ASP A 79 -13.40 -2.21 -1.00
CA ASP A 79 -13.74 -0.80 -1.25
C ASP A 79 -12.74 0.19 -0.63
N ILE A 80 -11.61 -0.28 -0.09
CA ILE A 80 -10.59 0.61 0.50
C ILE A 80 -9.88 1.39 -0.60
N GLU A 81 -9.95 2.72 -0.50
CA GLU A 81 -9.31 3.65 -1.43
C GLU A 81 -8.36 4.61 -0.70
N VAL A 82 -7.25 4.93 -1.36
CA VAL A 82 -6.31 5.97 -0.94
C VAL A 82 -6.06 6.90 -2.12
N ASN A 83 -6.23 8.21 -1.93
CA ASN A 83 -6.18 9.21 -3.00
C ASN A 83 -7.13 8.90 -4.18
N GLY A 84 -8.28 8.24 -3.92
CA GLY A 84 -9.23 7.81 -4.95
C GLY A 84 -8.78 6.61 -5.79
N TYR A 85 -7.72 5.91 -5.37
CA TYR A 85 -7.27 4.67 -5.98
C TYR A 85 -7.59 3.48 -5.08
N ASN A 86 -8.19 2.44 -5.65
CA ASN A 86 -8.45 1.20 -4.94
C ASN A 86 -7.15 0.49 -4.56
N VAL A 87 -7.00 0.16 -3.27
CA VAL A 87 -5.75 -0.42 -2.75
C VAL A 87 -5.50 -1.82 -3.31
N LYS A 88 -6.55 -2.66 -3.51
CA LYS A 88 -6.37 -3.98 -4.13
C LYS A 88 -5.90 -3.88 -5.58
N GLU A 89 -6.40 -2.91 -6.34
CA GLU A 89 -5.92 -2.66 -7.70
C GLU A 89 -4.44 -2.24 -7.70
N LEU A 90 -4.03 -1.36 -6.77
CA LEU A 90 -2.63 -0.95 -6.62
C LEU A 90 -1.72 -2.14 -6.31
N ILE A 91 -2.11 -3.03 -5.38
CA ILE A 91 -1.35 -4.25 -5.05
C ILE A 91 -1.22 -5.16 -6.28
N ARG A 92 -2.31 -5.39 -7.02
CA ARG A 92 -2.29 -6.21 -8.24
C ARG A 92 -1.37 -5.63 -9.32
N VAL A 93 -1.34 -4.30 -9.46
CA VAL A 93 -0.39 -3.63 -10.37
C VAL A 93 1.04 -3.81 -9.89
N ALA A 94 1.29 -3.66 -8.59
CA ALA A 94 2.60 -3.87 -7.97
C ALA A 94 3.11 -5.29 -8.25
N TYR A 95 2.29 -6.31 -7.99
CA TYR A 95 2.63 -7.71 -8.24
C TYR A 95 3.05 -7.95 -9.69
N ARG A 96 2.31 -7.40 -10.66
CA ARG A 96 2.65 -7.51 -12.08
C ARG A 96 3.97 -6.82 -12.42
N ARG A 97 4.21 -5.61 -11.91
CA ARG A 97 5.43 -4.83 -12.24
C ARG A 97 6.68 -5.38 -11.57
N LEU A 98 6.52 -5.97 -10.39
CA LEU A 98 7.60 -6.56 -9.61
C LEU A 98 7.85 -8.04 -9.96
N ASN A 99 7.10 -8.60 -10.93
CA ASN A 99 7.16 -10.01 -11.33
C ASN A 99 6.98 -10.97 -10.14
N ILE A 100 6.05 -10.66 -9.24
CA ILE A 100 5.73 -11.49 -8.08
C ILE A 100 4.77 -12.58 -8.54
N GLU A 101 5.24 -13.82 -8.62
CA GLU A 101 4.46 -14.97 -9.11
C GLU A 101 3.44 -15.52 -8.08
N ARG A 102 3.29 -14.90 -6.91
CA ARG A 102 2.35 -15.38 -5.88
C ARG A 102 0.92 -14.91 -6.16
N LEU A 103 0.21 -15.83 -6.82
CA LEU A 103 -1.23 -16.10 -6.83
C LEU A 103 -2.15 -15.10 -7.56
N VAL A 104 -2.53 -15.54 -8.78
CA VAL A 104 -3.90 -15.64 -9.35
C VAL A 104 -4.95 -14.66 -8.83
#